data_AF-A0A2U1IWQ0-F1
#
_entry.id   AF-A0A2U1IWQ0-F1
#
_cell.length_a   1.000
_cell.length_b   1.000
_cell.length_c   1.000
_cell.angle_alpha   90.00
_cell.angle_beta   90.00
_cell.angle_gamma   90.00
#
_symmetry.space_group_name_H-M   'P 1'
#
loop_
_entity.id
_entity.type
_entity.pdbx_description
1 polymer ?
#
loop_
_entity_poly.entity_id
_entity_poly.type
_entity_poly.pdbx_seq_one_letter_code
_entity_poly.pdbx_strand_id
1 'polypeptide(L)'
;MNFLFKNKSKSPAEIVKLLNDSLARLDNPVSSKTKIREDIGKCISNMLGILQESGGERKSGENSSDLVVQLSQEIYTTDVFNRKEVSLIYGILLRRKVGSREPTIEYLCKKPKIIHDMISGYRNQDSAVFCGSMLRESLKHEPLLEIVLDSTQFFDFFEYAEDPNFDIASDAFGNFRDALVRFRPRVAKFLGENYEKFFQNYPTLQRSQNYVIRRQSLKIFVANPNKTDMVYQILRNNKDQLIDFLGNFQTEKDTDEQFKDEKAFLIKQLQKVQ
;
A
#
# COMPACT_ATOMS: atom_id res chain seq x y z
N MET A 1 -12.99 -5.96 53.90
CA MET A 1 -13.30 -4.89 52.93
C MET A 1 -12.50 -5.15 51.66
N ASN A 2 -13.13 -5.70 50.62
CA ASN A 2 -12.47 -5.89 49.32
C ASN A 2 -12.50 -4.58 48.55
N PHE A 3 -11.36 -3.90 48.47
CA PHE A 3 -11.16 -2.79 47.54
C PHE A 3 -11.09 -3.35 46.12
N LEU A 4 -12.26 -3.41 45.47
CA LEU A 4 -12.37 -3.59 44.02
C LEU A 4 -11.84 -2.31 43.34
N PHE A 5 -10.54 -2.27 43.08
CA PHE A 5 -9.95 -1.33 42.13
C PHE A 5 -10.52 -1.64 40.74
N LYS A 6 -11.63 -1.00 40.37
CA LYS A 6 -11.98 -0.83 38.96
C LYS A 6 -10.87 0.02 38.35
N ASN A 7 -9.96 -0.59 37.60
CA ASN A 7 -9.04 0.16 36.73
C ASN A 7 -9.88 1.14 35.90
N LYS A 8 -9.71 2.46 36.12
CA LYS A 8 -10.32 3.47 35.25
C LYS A 8 -9.89 3.17 33.81
N SER A 9 -10.85 3.04 32.90
CA SER A 9 -10.55 2.99 31.47
C SER A 9 -9.85 4.29 31.09
N LYS A 10 -8.66 4.18 30.48
CA LYS A 10 -7.90 5.34 30.02
C LYS A 10 -8.69 6.08 28.94
N SER A 11 -8.64 7.40 28.95
CA SER A 11 -9.23 8.23 27.89
C SER A 11 -8.46 8.10 26.57
N PRO A 12 -9.08 8.41 25.41
CA PRO A 12 -8.38 8.39 24.12
C PRO A 12 -7.10 9.24 24.10
N ALA A 13 -7.14 10.45 24.68
CA ALA A 13 -5.98 11.33 24.77
C ALA A 13 -4.83 10.71 25.59
N GLU A 14 -5.13 10.07 26.72
CA GLU A 14 -4.12 9.37 27.52
C GLU A 14 -3.52 8.18 26.77
N ILE A 15 -4.33 7.42 26.02
CA ILE A 15 -3.85 6.28 25.23
C ILE A 15 -2.92 6.76 24.11
N VAL A 16 -3.29 7.80 23.38
CA VAL A 16 -2.47 8.36 22.29
C VAL A 16 -1.18 8.98 22.82
N LYS A 17 -1.23 9.69 23.95
CA LYS A 17 -0.03 10.24 24.60
C LYS A 17 0.94 9.13 25.01
N LEU A 18 0.45 8.10 25.71
CA LEU A 18 1.27 6.96 26.11
C LEU A 18 1.88 6.22 24.92
N LEU A 19 1.13 6.07 23.83
CA LEU A 19 1.64 5.50 22.58
C LEU A 19 2.81 6.32 22.04
N ASN A 20 2.65 7.64 21.89
CA ASN A 20 3.70 8.53 21.39
C ASN A 20 4.95 8.51 22.28
N ASP A 21 4.79 8.60 23.60
CA ASP A 21 5.91 8.51 24.56
C ASP A 21 6.65 7.17 24.43
N SER A 22 5.91 6.07 24.21
CA SER A 22 6.51 4.75 24.05
C SER A 22 7.23 4.59 22.71
N LEU A 23 6.67 5.15 21.63
CA LEU A 23 7.31 5.17 20.30
C LEU A 23 8.60 6.00 20.31
N ALA A 24 8.59 7.17 20.94
CA ALA A 24 9.79 8.00 21.09
C ALA A 24 10.90 7.28 21.88
N ARG A 25 10.53 6.50 22.90
CA ARG A 25 11.48 5.66 23.66
C ARG A 25 11.97 4.46 22.85
N LEU A 26 11.15 3.91 21.96
CA LEU A 26 11.53 2.79 21.09
C LEU A 26 12.67 3.17 20.14
N ASP A 27 12.70 4.43 19.73
CA ASP A 27 13.73 4.99 18.85
C ASP A 27 15.08 5.18 19.58
N ASN A 28 15.10 5.09 20.91
CA ASN A 28 16.32 5.21 21.71
C ASN A 28 17.06 3.85 21.78
N PRO A 29 18.31 3.76 21.29
CA PRO A 29 19.07 2.51 21.23
C PRO A 29 19.43 1.90 22.59
N VAL A 30 19.40 2.69 23.67
CA VAL A 30 19.81 2.25 25.03
C VAL A 30 18.65 1.61 25.81
N SER A 31 17.41 1.76 25.35
CA SER A 31 16.24 1.32 26.10
C SER A 31 15.94 -0.17 25.96
N SER A 32 15.42 -0.79 27.03
CA SER A 32 14.87 -2.16 26.97
C SER A 32 13.66 -2.21 26.03
N LYS A 33 13.87 -2.77 24.83
CA LYS A 33 12.86 -2.78 23.75
C LYS A 33 11.66 -3.68 24.06
N THR A 34 11.84 -4.73 24.85
CA THR A 34 10.77 -5.70 25.17
C THR A 34 9.63 -5.02 25.93
N LYS A 35 9.95 -4.28 27.00
CA LYS A 35 8.92 -3.61 27.81
C LYS A 35 8.17 -2.54 27.02
N ILE A 36 8.91 -1.77 26.21
CA ILE A 36 8.33 -0.72 25.37
C ILE A 36 7.36 -1.33 24.35
N ARG A 37 7.72 -2.46 23.73
CA ARG A 37 6.83 -3.17 22.78
C ARG A 37 5.56 -3.69 23.45
N GLU A 38 5.64 -4.20 24.69
CA GLU A 38 4.44 -4.58 25.46
C GLU A 38 3.52 -3.38 25.72
N ASP A 39 4.09 -2.24 26.09
CA ASP A 39 3.32 -1.04 26.42
C ASP A 39 2.66 -0.44 25.16
N ILE A 40 3.36 -0.45 24.02
CA ILE A 40 2.79 -0.13 22.70
C ILE A 40 1.64 -1.10 22.39
N GLY A 41 1.86 -2.42 22.54
CA GLY A 41 0.84 -3.44 22.28
C GLY A 41 -0.44 -3.21 23.10
N LYS A 42 -0.32 -2.84 24.37
CA LYS A 42 -1.47 -2.48 25.22
C LYS A 42 -2.20 -1.24 24.72
N CYS A 43 -1.46 -0.22 24.28
CA CYS A 43 -2.07 0.98 23.70
C CYS A 43 -2.86 0.65 22.43
N ILE A 44 -2.27 -0.14 21.52
CA ILE A 44 -2.94 -0.59 20.29
C ILE A 44 -4.19 -1.41 20.61
N SER A 45 -4.13 -2.36 21.55
CA SER A 45 -5.30 -3.15 21.96
C SER A 45 -6.43 -2.28 22.53
N ASN A 46 -6.10 -1.26 23.32
CA ASN A 46 -7.10 -0.33 23.85
C ASN A 46 -7.73 0.52 22.73
N MET A 47 -6.91 1.00 21.78
CA MET A 47 -7.40 1.73 20.60
C MET A 47 -8.32 0.85 19.75
N LEU A 48 -7.93 -0.41 19.51
CA LEU A 48 -8.74 -1.38 18.77
C LEU A 48 -10.08 -1.64 19.45
N GLY A 49 -10.10 -1.76 20.79
CA GLY A 49 -11.35 -1.89 21.56
C GLY A 49 -12.32 -0.73 21.26
N ILE A 50 -11.83 0.51 21.35
CA ILE A 50 -12.63 1.71 21.04
C ILE A 50 -13.14 1.68 19.59
N LEU A 51 -12.28 1.32 18.63
CA LEU A 51 -12.64 1.32 17.21
C LEU A 51 -13.58 0.18 16.82
N GLN A 52 -13.43 -1.02 17.38
CA GLN A 52 -14.21 -2.20 17.01
C GLN A 52 -15.61 -2.24 17.67
N GLU A 53 -15.78 -1.65 18.85
CA GLU A 53 -17.08 -1.53 19.52
C GLU A 53 -18.10 -0.69 18.71
N SER A 54 -17.63 0.06 17.72
CA SER A 54 -18.47 0.83 16.79
C SER A 54 -18.84 0.11 15.48
N GLY A 55 -18.25 -1.07 15.20
CA GLY A 55 -18.34 -1.77 13.92
C GLY A 55 -19.18 -3.05 13.91
N GLY A 56 -19.77 -3.45 15.04
CA GLY A 56 -20.68 -4.59 15.14
C GLY A 56 -22.14 -4.17 15.16
N GLU A 57 -23.04 -5.01 14.64
CA GLU A 57 -24.52 -4.87 14.66
C GLU A 57 -25.14 -4.79 16.07
N ARG A 58 -24.37 -4.47 17.11
CA ARG A 58 -24.89 -4.13 18.43
C ARG A 58 -25.12 -2.62 18.44
N LYS A 59 -26.31 -2.24 18.89
CA LYS A 59 -26.71 -0.84 19.14
C LYS A 59 -25.74 -0.20 20.14
N SER A 60 -24.58 0.26 19.69
CA SER A 60 -23.63 1.02 20.49
C SER A 60 -24.16 2.46 20.57
N GLY A 61 -24.46 2.93 21.78
CA GLY A 61 -25.03 4.28 22.01
C GLY A 61 -24.10 5.41 21.56
N GLU A 62 -24.62 6.65 21.55
CA GLU A 62 -23.91 7.89 21.15
C GLU A 62 -22.48 7.99 21.73
N ASN A 63 -22.29 7.54 22.98
CA ASN A 63 -20.99 7.55 23.67
C ASN A 63 -19.86 6.77 22.95
N SER A 64 -20.17 5.69 22.22
CA SER A 64 -19.15 4.92 21.47
C SER A 64 -18.70 5.68 20.23
N SER A 65 -19.62 6.37 19.55
CA SER A 65 -19.31 7.23 18.41
C SER A 65 -18.41 8.39 18.83
N ASP A 66 -18.68 9.01 19.99
CA ASP A 66 -17.89 10.14 20.50
C ASP A 66 -16.46 9.74 20.87
N LEU A 67 -16.26 8.57 21.49
CA LEU A 67 -14.91 8.07 21.80
C LEU A 67 -14.09 7.78 20.54
N VAL A 68 -14.73 7.26 19.48
CA VAL A 68 -14.06 7.04 18.18
C VAL A 68 -13.69 8.37 17.54
N VAL A 69 -14.58 9.37 17.59
CA VAL A 69 -14.28 10.72 17.10
C VAL A 69 -13.09 11.31 17.86
N GLN A 70 -13.12 11.27 19.19
CA GLN A 70 -12.05 11.79 20.03
C GLN A 70 -10.71 11.08 19.75
N LEU A 71 -10.71 9.75 19.71
CA LEU A 71 -9.51 8.97 19.38
C LEU A 71 -8.95 9.33 18.00
N SER A 72 -9.82 9.46 17.00
CA SER A 72 -9.40 9.83 15.65
C SER A 72 -8.74 11.21 15.64
N GLN A 73 -9.33 12.20 16.32
CA GLN A 73 -8.77 13.55 16.42
C GLN A 73 -7.40 13.55 17.11
N GLU A 74 -7.27 12.85 18.24
CA GLU A 74 -5.99 12.73 18.95
C GLU A 74 -4.93 12.03 18.09
N ILE A 75 -5.31 11.03 17.30
CA ILE A 75 -4.37 10.40 16.36
C ILE A 75 -3.94 11.40 15.28
N TYR A 76 -4.86 12.20 14.71
CA TYR A 76 -4.56 13.17 13.66
C TYR A 76 -3.71 14.37 14.15
N THR A 77 -3.74 14.69 15.44
CA THR A 77 -2.84 15.70 16.02
C THR A 77 -1.42 15.17 16.19
N THR A 78 -1.22 13.86 16.02
CA THR A 78 0.10 13.20 16.11
C THR A 78 0.54 12.67 14.74
N ASP A 79 1.85 12.56 14.51
CA ASP A 79 2.40 12.06 13.24
C ASP A 79 2.63 10.54 13.26
N VAL A 80 1.83 9.79 14.05
CA VAL A 80 2.06 8.35 14.29
C VAL A 80 1.79 7.45 13.08
N PHE A 81 1.06 7.90 12.05
CA PHE A 81 0.73 7.06 10.88
C PHE A 81 1.94 6.66 10.02
N ASN A 82 3.11 7.24 10.26
CA ASN A 82 4.35 6.77 9.64
C ASN A 82 4.98 5.56 10.37
N ARG A 83 4.36 5.05 11.45
CA ARG A 83 4.87 3.96 12.28
C ARG A 83 4.22 2.63 11.91
N LYS A 84 5.01 1.58 11.80
CA LYS A 84 4.50 0.22 11.52
C LYS A 84 3.56 -0.32 12.60
N GLU A 85 3.78 0.10 13.85
CA GLU A 85 3.03 -0.33 15.02
C GLU A 85 1.54 0.07 14.95
N VAL A 86 1.20 1.11 14.18
CA VAL A 86 -0.18 1.58 14.03
C VAL A 86 -0.86 1.12 12.73
N SER A 87 -0.24 0.22 11.97
CA SER A 87 -0.75 -0.22 10.65
C SER A 87 -2.19 -0.74 10.66
N LEU A 88 -2.58 -1.48 11.70
CA LEU A 88 -3.96 -1.95 11.86
C LEU A 88 -4.94 -0.81 12.15
N ILE A 89 -4.54 0.14 13.01
CA ILE A 89 -5.32 1.33 13.33
C ILE A 89 -5.51 2.20 12.08
N TYR A 90 -4.44 2.38 11.31
CA TYR A 90 -4.47 3.08 10.03
C TYR A 90 -5.52 2.50 9.09
N GLY A 91 -5.50 1.17 8.85
CA GLY A 91 -6.45 0.52 7.95
C GLY A 91 -7.90 0.64 8.39
N ILE A 92 -8.17 0.63 9.70
CA ILE A 92 -9.52 0.84 10.24
C ILE A 92 -9.97 2.28 10.05
N LEU A 93 -9.14 3.25 10.44
CA LEU A 93 -9.47 4.66 10.33
C LEU A 93 -9.60 5.12 8.88
N LEU A 94 -8.82 4.55 7.96
CA LEU A 94 -8.90 4.89 6.54
C LEU A 94 -10.27 4.56 5.94
N ARG A 95 -10.89 3.45 6.37
CA ARG A 95 -12.23 3.02 5.92
C ARG A 95 -13.38 3.73 6.62
N ARG A 96 -13.09 4.53 7.66
CA ARG A 96 -14.11 5.21 8.46
C ARG A 96 -14.77 6.36 7.70
N LYS A 97 -16.10 6.41 7.75
CA LYS A 97 -16.91 7.50 7.20
C LYS A 97 -17.67 8.25 8.30
N VAL A 98 -17.86 9.55 8.11
CA VAL A 98 -18.73 10.40 8.95
C VAL A 98 -19.70 11.12 8.02
N GLY A 99 -20.91 10.59 7.88
CA GLY A 99 -21.80 10.96 6.78
C GLY A 99 -21.16 10.59 5.43
N SER A 100 -21.06 11.56 4.53
CA SER A 100 -20.38 11.42 3.23
C SER A 100 -18.87 11.66 3.30
N ARG A 101 -18.34 12.14 4.43
CA ARG A 101 -16.92 12.48 4.58
C ARG A 101 -16.08 11.28 4.92
N GLU A 102 -14.82 11.34 4.50
CA GLU A 102 -13.79 10.33 4.75
C GLU A 102 -12.62 11.01 5.49
N PRO A 103 -12.74 11.23 6.83
CA PRO A 103 -11.86 12.16 7.55
C PRO A 103 -10.37 11.80 7.48
N THR A 104 -10.04 10.51 7.51
CA THR A 104 -8.65 10.05 7.42
C THR A 104 -8.06 10.33 6.04
N ILE A 105 -8.83 10.18 4.97
CA ILE A 105 -8.39 10.48 3.61
C ILE A 105 -8.12 11.98 3.49
N GLU A 106 -9.07 12.81 3.95
CA GLU A 106 -8.91 14.26 3.96
C GLU A 106 -7.69 14.73 4.77
N TYR A 107 -7.40 14.05 5.89
CA TYR A 107 -6.20 14.29 6.69
C TYR A 107 -4.92 13.94 5.92
N LEU A 108 -4.86 12.76 5.30
CA LEU A 108 -3.68 12.30 4.56
C LEU A 108 -3.40 13.16 3.33
N CYS A 109 -4.44 13.67 2.66
CA CYS A 109 -4.28 14.63 1.57
C CYS A 109 -3.58 15.94 2.00
N LYS A 110 -3.72 16.34 3.28
CA LYS A 110 -3.03 17.51 3.84
C LYS A 110 -1.62 17.19 4.33
N LYS A 111 -1.25 15.91 4.43
CA LYS A 111 0.05 15.43 4.92
C LYS A 111 0.64 14.36 3.98
N PRO A 112 0.95 14.69 2.71
CA PRO A 112 1.43 13.73 1.72
C PRO A 112 2.73 13.03 2.14
N LYS A 113 3.55 13.66 2.99
CA LYS A 113 4.76 13.06 3.56
C LYS A 113 4.50 11.70 4.21
N ILE A 114 3.34 11.50 4.85
CA ILE A 114 2.99 10.21 5.47
C ILE A 114 2.96 9.09 4.42
N ILE A 115 2.35 9.35 3.26
CA ILE A 115 2.29 8.40 2.15
C ILE A 115 3.68 8.19 1.53
N HIS A 116 4.49 9.26 1.40
CA HIS A 116 5.85 9.14 0.88
C HIS A 116 6.76 8.32 1.81
N ASP A 117 6.61 8.49 3.13
CA ASP A 117 7.32 7.70 4.13
C ASP A 117 6.90 6.22 4.06
N MET A 118 5.63 5.92 3.75
CA MET A 118 5.18 4.54 3.51
C MET A 118 5.85 3.92 2.27
N ILE A 119 5.99 4.67 1.18
CA ILE A 119 6.73 4.19 -0.01
C ILE A 119 8.19 3.90 0.36
N SER A 120 8.84 4.85 1.03
CA SER A 120 10.25 4.69 1.46
C SER A 120 10.43 3.58 2.51
N GLY A 121 9.36 3.16 3.18
CA GLY A 121 9.35 2.13 4.22
C GLY A 121 9.80 0.76 3.72
N TYR A 122 9.70 0.48 2.41
CA TYR A 122 10.23 -0.75 1.81
C TYR A 122 11.75 -0.90 1.98
N ARG A 123 12.50 0.21 2.12
CA ARG A 123 13.94 0.16 2.40
C ARG A 123 14.29 -0.43 3.78
N ASN A 124 13.31 -0.56 4.66
CA ASN A 124 13.47 -1.12 6.00
C ASN A 124 12.73 -2.45 6.09
N GLN A 125 13.47 -3.57 6.13
CA GLN A 125 12.90 -4.92 6.13
C GLN A 125 11.87 -5.16 7.24
N ASP A 126 12.11 -4.63 8.45
CA ASP A 126 11.18 -4.81 9.58
C ASP A 126 9.88 -3.99 9.45
N SER A 127 9.83 -3.05 8.51
CA SER A 127 8.72 -2.11 8.31
C SER A 127 8.01 -2.32 6.98
N ALA A 128 8.70 -2.90 5.99
CA ALA A 128 8.24 -3.08 4.62
C ALA A 128 6.84 -3.69 4.52
N VAL A 129 6.58 -4.81 5.19
CA VAL A 129 5.26 -5.49 5.14
C VAL A 129 4.13 -4.60 5.68
N PHE A 130 4.40 -3.83 6.73
CA PHE A 130 3.41 -2.93 7.33
C PHE A 130 3.16 -1.71 6.46
N CYS A 131 4.22 -1.10 5.94
CA CYS A 131 4.14 0.01 4.99
C CYS A 131 3.41 -0.40 3.72
N GLY A 132 3.72 -1.59 3.18
CA GLY A 132 3.05 -2.16 2.02
C GLY A 132 1.57 -2.41 2.24
N SER A 133 1.18 -2.93 3.42
CA SER A 133 -0.22 -3.11 3.79
C SER A 133 -0.98 -1.77 3.88
N MET A 134 -0.39 -0.76 4.53
CA MET A 134 -0.99 0.58 4.61
C MET A 134 -1.10 1.24 3.24
N LEU A 135 -0.06 1.11 2.41
CA LEU A 135 -0.07 1.64 1.04
C LEU A 135 -1.17 0.98 0.20
N ARG A 136 -1.30 -0.35 0.29
CA ARG A 136 -2.33 -1.13 -0.42
C ARG A 136 -3.75 -0.65 -0.09
N GLU A 137 -4.03 -0.33 1.18
CA GLU A 137 -5.33 0.25 1.55
C GLU A 137 -5.48 1.68 1.01
N SER A 138 -4.39 2.47 1.02
CA SER A 138 -4.37 3.84 0.50
C SER A 138 -4.68 3.92 -1.00
N LEU A 139 -4.09 3.01 -1.78
CA LEU A 139 -4.26 2.96 -3.24
C LEU A 139 -5.73 2.76 -3.65
N LYS A 140 -6.59 2.23 -2.78
CA LYS A 140 -8.03 2.09 -3.05
C LYS A 140 -8.78 3.42 -3.20
N HIS A 141 -8.16 4.54 -2.81
CA HIS A 141 -8.76 5.86 -2.81
C HIS A 141 -8.03 6.77 -3.80
N GLU A 142 -8.77 7.33 -4.76
CA GLU A 142 -8.21 8.13 -5.85
C GLU A 142 -7.32 9.30 -5.38
N PRO A 143 -7.70 10.10 -4.38
CA PRO A 143 -6.86 11.21 -3.91
C PRO A 143 -5.51 10.76 -3.33
N LEU A 144 -5.45 9.58 -2.72
CA LEU A 144 -4.22 9.06 -2.13
C LEU A 144 -3.34 8.38 -3.19
N LEU A 145 -3.94 7.71 -4.17
CA LEU A 145 -3.21 7.19 -5.32
C LEU A 145 -2.55 8.32 -6.12
N GLU A 146 -3.22 9.48 -6.26
CA GLU A 146 -2.61 10.66 -6.89
C GLU A 146 -1.35 11.12 -6.16
N ILE A 147 -1.38 11.18 -4.82
CA ILE A 147 -0.18 11.48 -4.01
C ILE A 147 0.93 10.45 -4.23
N VAL A 148 0.58 9.16 -4.36
CA VAL A 148 1.57 8.09 -4.64
C VAL A 148 2.20 8.28 -6.02
N LEU A 149 1.42 8.58 -7.06
CA LEU A 149 1.92 8.74 -8.44
C LEU A 149 2.75 10.03 -8.60
N ASP A 150 2.34 11.12 -7.95
CA ASP A 150 3.05 12.41 -8.01
C ASP A 150 4.36 12.40 -7.21
N SER A 151 4.56 11.40 -6.35
CA SER A 151 5.75 11.22 -5.54
C SER A 151 6.96 10.82 -6.40
N THR A 152 8.09 11.51 -6.23
CA THR A 152 9.34 11.09 -6.89
C THR A 152 9.81 9.72 -6.43
N GLN A 153 9.44 9.31 -5.21
CA GLN A 153 9.69 7.98 -4.65
C GLN A 153 8.91 6.87 -5.36
N PHE A 154 7.92 7.18 -6.21
CA PHE A 154 7.21 6.16 -6.99
C PHE A 154 8.15 5.33 -7.86
N PHE A 155 9.23 5.92 -8.37
CA PHE A 155 10.21 5.19 -9.18
C PHE A 155 11.05 4.21 -8.36
N ASP A 156 11.08 4.35 -7.03
CA ASP A 156 11.79 3.41 -6.16
C ASP A 156 11.14 2.02 -6.20
N PHE A 157 9.88 1.89 -6.65
CA PHE A 157 9.24 0.58 -6.87
C PHE A 157 9.97 -0.30 -7.89
N PHE A 158 10.71 0.28 -8.84
CA PHE A 158 11.54 -0.49 -9.76
C PHE A 158 12.70 -1.19 -9.03
N GLU A 159 13.23 -0.56 -7.98
CA GLU A 159 14.25 -1.14 -7.09
C GLU A 159 13.60 -2.14 -6.12
N TYR A 160 12.51 -1.75 -5.46
CA TYR A 160 11.84 -2.59 -4.46
C TYR A 160 11.31 -3.89 -5.05
N ALA A 161 10.88 -3.91 -6.32
CA ALA A 161 10.46 -5.13 -7.01
C ALA A 161 11.59 -6.15 -7.24
N GLU A 162 12.85 -5.73 -7.11
CA GLU A 162 14.05 -6.56 -7.23
C GLU A 162 14.70 -6.85 -5.87
N ASP A 163 14.00 -6.60 -4.76
CA ASP A 163 14.50 -6.90 -3.41
C ASP A 163 14.84 -8.41 -3.28
N PRO A 164 15.99 -8.78 -2.68
CA PRO A 164 16.37 -10.17 -2.50
C PRO A 164 15.39 -10.95 -1.62
N ASN A 165 14.63 -10.27 -0.75
CA ASN A 165 13.53 -10.87 -0.02
C ASN A 165 12.29 -10.93 -0.91
N PHE A 166 11.94 -12.15 -1.33
CA PHE A 166 10.81 -12.41 -2.23
C PHE A 166 9.48 -11.83 -1.72
N ASP A 167 9.21 -11.88 -0.41
CA ASP A 167 7.96 -11.37 0.14
C ASP A 167 7.87 -9.85 0.01
N ILE A 168 8.98 -9.15 0.25
CA ILE A 168 9.09 -7.70 0.08
C ILE A 168 8.94 -7.33 -1.39
N ALA A 169 9.70 -7.99 -2.28
CA ALA A 169 9.64 -7.74 -3.72
C ALA A 169 8.25 -7.98 -4.31
N SER A 170 7.61 -9.09 -3.94
CA SER A 170 6.27 -9.46 -4.38
C SER A 170 5.20 -8.46 -3.89
N ASP A 171 5.30 -8.04 -2.62
CA ASP A 171 4.40 -7.05 -2.04
C ASP A 171 4.56 -5.67 -2.69
N ALA A 172 5.80 -5.20 -2.86
CA ALA A 172 6.14 -3.93 -3.50
C ALA A 172 5.65 -3.90 -4.96
N PHE A 173 5.95 -4.95 -5.73
CA PHE A 173 5.47 -5.05 -7.10
C PHE A 173 3.95 -5.15 -7.19
N GLY A 174 3.31 -5.82 -6.23
CA GLY A 174 1.85 -5.87 -6.14
C GLY A 174 1.23 -4.49 -5.99
N ASN A 175 1.79 -3.64 -5.13
CA ASN A 175 1.36 -2.26 -4.94
C ASN A 175 1.69 -1.36 -6.14
N PHE A 176 2.89 -1.48 -6.71
CA PHE A 176 3.28 -0.80 -7.94
C PHE A 176 2.31 -1.09 -9.10
N ARG A 177 2.01 -2.38 -9.31
CA ARG A 177 1.03 -2.82 -10.30
C ARG A 177 -0.35 -2.23 -10.03
N ASP A 178 -0.84 -2.33 -8.79
CA ASP A 178 -2.17 -1.84 -8.43
C ASP A 178 -2.30 -0.33 -8.69
N ALA A 179 -1.28 0.44 -8.32
CA ALA A 179 -1.23 1.88 -8.60
C ALA A 179 -1.34 2.19 -10.11
N LEU A 180 -0.66 1.40 -10.96
CA LEU A 180 -0.66 1.56 -12.41
C LEU A 180 -1.91 1.06 -13.14
N VAL A 181 -2.85 0.39 -12.48
CA VAL A 181 -4.03 -0.18 -13.16
C VAL A 181 -5.36 0.25 -12.58
N ARG A 182 -5.38 0.82 -11.37
CA ARG A 182 -6.60 1.10 -10.63
C ARG A 182 -7.39 2.30 -11.19
N PHE A 183 -6.82 3.50 -11.16
CA PHE A 183 -7.50 4.72 -11.62
C PHE A 183 -6.95 5.18 -12.98
N ARG A 184 -7.49 4.59 -14.06
CA ARG A 184 -6.96 4.75 -15.44
C ARG A 184 -6.71 6.20 -15.88
N PRO A 185 -7.62 7.18 -15.63
CA PRO A 185 -7.36 8.57 -16.05
C PRO A 185 -6.12 9.17 -15.38
N ARG A 186 -5.92 8.90 -14.08
CA ARG A 186 -4.76 9.39 -13.33
C ARG A 186 -3.47 8.74 -13.78
N VAL A 187 -3.49 7.42 -13.97
CA VAL A 187 -2.33 6.70 -14.50
C VAL A 187 -1.97 7.17 -15.90
N ALA A 188 -2.95 7.39 -16.78
CA ALA A 188 -2.71 7.86 -18.14
C ALA A 188 -2.03 9.24 -18.14
N LYS A 189 -2.50 10.16 -17.28
CA LYS A 189 -1.85 11.46 -17.05
C LYS A 189 -0.42 11.28 -16.56
N PHE A 190 -0.22 10.55 -15.47
CA PHE A 190 1.10 10.28 -14.89
C PHE A 190 2.09 9.70 -15.90
N LEU A 191 1.69 8.66 -16.64
CA LEU A 191 2.53 8.01 -17.65
C LEU A 191 2.81 8.92 -18.85
N GLY A 192 1.88 9.79 -19.22
CA GLY A 192 2.11 10.80 -20.25
C GLY A 192 3.16 11.83 -19.82
N GLU A 193 3.06 12.33 -18.59
CA GLU A 193 3.98 13.33 -18.03
C GLU A 193 5.37 12.75 -17.70
N ASN A 194 5.45 11.47 -17.36
CA ASN A 194 6.68 10.82 -16.90
C ASN A 194 7.19 9.73 -17.87
N TYR A 195 6.76 9.77 -19.12
CA TYR A 195 6.97 8.71 -20.10
C TYR A 195 8.44 8.26 -20.19
N GLU A 196 9.34 9.20 -20.46
CA GLU A 196 10.74 8.90 -20.69
C GLU A 196 11.38 8.23 -19.46
N LYS A 197 11.24 8.85 -18.29
CA LYS A 197 11.79 8.30 -17.05
C LYS A 197 11.20 6.92 -16.71
N PHE A 198 9.89 6.74 -16.89
CA PHE A 198 9.22 5.48 -16.60
C PHE A 198 9.72 4.35 -17.53
N PHE A 199 9.74 4.58 -18.84
CA PHE A 199 10.13 3.56 -19.80
C PHE A 199 11.65 3.37 -19.92
N GLN A 200 12.47 4.30 -19.42
CA GLN A 200 13.89 4.04 -19.18
C GLN A 200 14.13 3.02 -18.05
N ASN A 201 13.30 3.04 -17.00
CA ASN A 201 13.40 2.10 -15.89
C ASN A 201 12.72 0.76 -16.18
N TYR A 202 11.63 0.75 -16.95
CA TYR A 202 10.82 -0.45 -17.19
C TYR A 202 11.56 -1.73 -17.66
N PRO A 203 12.62 -1.64 -18.48
CA PRO A 203 13.41 -2.82 -18.86
C PRO A 203 14.01 -3.60 -17.69
N THR A 204 14.18 -3.00 -16.50
CA THR A 204 14.66 -3.72 -15.31
C THR A 204 13.70 -4.85 -14.94
N LEU A 205 12.38 -4.58 -14.92
CA LEU A 205 11.35 -5.57 -14.61
C LEU A 205 11.21 -6.64 -15.69
N GLN A 206 11.43 -6.27 -16.96
CA GLN A 206 11.37 -7.22 -18.09
C GLN A 206 12.56 -8.19 -18.09
N ARG A 207 13.70 -7.77 -17.53
CA ARG A 207 14.92 -8.58 -17.44
C ARG A 207 15.15 -9.18 -16.05
N SER A 208 14.20 -8.99 -15.14
CA SER A 208 14.24 -9.54 -13.79
C SER A 208 14.52 -11.04 -13.78
N GLN A 209 15.38 -11.46 -12.85
CA GLN A 209 15.60 -12.89 -12.57
C GLN A 209 14.41 -13.49 -11.80
N ASN A 210 13.59 -12.64 -11.16
CA ASN A 210 12.35 -13.07 -10.54
C ASN A 210 11.29 -13.31 -11.62
N TYR A 211 11.00 -14.59 -11.88
CA TYR A 211 10.01 -15.01 -12.86
C TYR A 211 8.65 -14.34 -12.66
N VAL A 212 8.17 -14.22 -11.42
CA VAL A 212 6.85 -13.66 -11.13
C VAL A 212 6.81 -12.20 -11.54
N ILE A 213 7.82 -11.42 -11.17
CA ILE A 213 7.95 -10.00 -11.52
C ILE A 213 8.03 -9.84 -13.04
N ARG A 214 8.89 -10.60 -13.71
CA ARG A 214 9.06 -10.56 -15.16
C ARG A 214 7.77 -10.88 -15.92
N ARG A 215 7.05 -11.93 -15.52
CA ARG A 215 5.76 -12.30 -16.13
C ARG A 215 4.71 -11.23 -15.87
N GLN A 216 4.59 -10.76 -14.63
CA GLN A 216 3.53 -9.84 -14.24
C GLN A 216 3.76 -8.43 -14.78
N SER A 217 5.01 -7.99 -14.97
CA SER A 217 5.31 -6.69 -15.59
C SER A 217 4.74 -6.63 -17.01
N LEU A 218 5.01 -7.63 -17.85
CA LEU A 218 4.45 -7.71 -19.21
C LEU A 218 2.92 -7.61 -19.25
N LYS A 219 2.22 -8.15 -18.24
CA LYS A 219 0.76 -8.07 -18.15
C LYS A 219 0.23 -6.64 -17.96
N ILE A 220 0.98 -5.74 -17.29
CA ILE A 220 0.52 -4.40 -16.93
C ILE A 220 0.04 -3.62 -18.17
N PHE A 221 0.82 -3.65 -19.25
CA PHE A 221 0.52 -2.85 -20.44
C PHE A 221 -0.24 -3.62 -21.52
N VAL A 222 0.08 -4.90 -21.72
CA VAL A 222 -0.55 -5.71 -22.76
C VAL A 222 -2.05 -5.93 -22.45
N ALA A 223 -2.37 -6.20 -21.18
CA ALA A 223 -3.74 -6.50 -20.76
C ALA A 223 -4.61 -5.25 -20.50
N ASN A 224 -4.03 -4.04 -20.48
CA ASN A 224 -4.82 -2.81 -20.31
C ASN A 224 -5.71 -2.57 -21.55
N PRO A 225 -7.05 -2.55 -21.45
CA PRO A 225 -7.92 -2.31 -22.61
C PRO A 225 -7.88 -0.86 -23.12
N ASN A 226 -7.54 0.10 -22.25
CA ASN A 226 -7.50 1.53 -22.58
C ASN A 226 -6.05 2.01 -22.58
N LYS A 227 -5.30 1.60 -23.61
CA LYS A 227 -3.89 1.99 -23.75
C LYS A 227 -3.82 3.42 -24.30
N THR A 228 -2.84 4.20 -23.85
CA THR A 228 -2.54 5.50 -24.46
C THR A 228 -1.92 5.29 -25.85
N ASP A 229 -2.01 6.28 -26.74
CA ASP A 229 -1.44 6.19 -28.10
C ASP A 229 0.05 5.83 -28.08
N MET A 230 0.78 6.35 -27.09
CA MET A 230 2.19 6.07 -26.92
C MET A 230 2.46 4.62 -26.46
N VAL A 231 1.63 4.07 -25.55
CA VAL A 231 1.70 2.65 -25.18
C VAL A 231 1.35 1.77 -26.38
N TYR A 232 0.37 2.18 -27.19
CA TYR A 232 0.08 1.55 -28.48
C TYR A 232 1.30 1.56 -29.40
N GLN A 233 2.00 2.70 -29.55
CA GLN A 233 3.23 2.78 -30.34
C GLN A 233 4.35 1.88 -29.82
N ILE A 234 4.63 1.85 -28.51
CA ILE A 234 5.65 0.94 -27.95
C ILE A 234 5.29 -0.52 -28.27
N LEU A 235 4.05 -0.92 -27.99
CA LEU A 235 3.62 -2.30 -28.23
C LEU A 235 3.64 -2.65 -29.71
N ARG A 236 3.32 -1.69 -30.59
CA ARG A 236 3.38 -1.85 -32.05
C ARG A 236 4.82 -2.01 -32.53
N ASN A 237 5.72 -1.14 -32.10
CA ASN A 237 7.14 -1.15 -32.50
C ASN A 237 7.87 -2.41 -32.04
N ASN A 238 7.44 -3.00 -30.92
CA ASN A 238 8.04 -4.19 -30.33
C ASN A 238 7.18 -5.45 -30.52
N LYS A 239 6.12 -5.39 -31.34
CA LYS A 239 5.08 -6.42 -31.43
C LYS A 239 5.65 -7.80 -31.69
N ASP A 240 6.48 -7.93 -32.72
CA ASP A 240 7.02 -9.23 -33.15
C ASP A 240 7.98 -9.80 -32.11
N GLN A 241 8.84 -8.95 -31.53
CA GLN A 241 9.76 -9.36 -30.45
C GLN A 241 9.00 -9.82 -29.20
N LEU A 242 7.90 -9.14 -28.84
CA LEU A 242 7.07 -9.50 -27.69
C LEU A 242 6.29 -10.80 -27.94
N ILE A 243 5.79 -11.02 -29.16
CA ILE A 243 5.11 -12.27 -29.53
C ILE A 243 6.08 -13.44 -29.52
N ASP A 244 7.27 -13.27 -30.11
CA ASP A 244 8.31 -14.32 -30.13
C ASP A 244 8.81 -14.62 -28.70
N PHE A 245 9.08 -13.58 -27.92
CA PHE A 245 9.42 -13.72 -26.50
C PHE A 245 8.34 -14.52 -25.76
N LEU A 246 7.07 -14.12 -25.87
CA LEU A 246 5.98 -14.81 -25.18
C LEU A 246 5.83 -16.24 -25.66
N GLY A 247 5.95 -16.50 -26.97
CA GLY A 247 5.90 -17.85 -27.55
C GLY A 247 6.91 -18.79 -26.91
N ASN A 248 8.15 -18.32 -26.75
CA ASN A 248 9.25 -19.08 -26.17
C ASN A 248 9.34 -18.96 -24.63
N PHE A 249 8.46 -18.17 -24.00
CA PHE A 249 8.53 -17.90 -22.57
C PHE A 249 8.06 -19.10 -21.74
N GLN A 250 9.00 -19.69 -21.00
CA GLN A 250 8.79 -20.78 -20.04
C GLN A 250 7.90 -21.91 -20.55
N THR A 251 8.18 -22.43 -21.75
CA THR A 251 7.44 -23.56 -22.34
C THR A 251 7.45 -24.80 -21.45
N GLU A 252 8.44 -24.94 -20.57
CA GLU A 252 8.49 -25.98 -19.54
C GLU A 252 7.35 -25.90 -18.50
N LYS A 253 6.68 -24.75 -18.38
CA LYS A 253 5.50 -24.54 -17.51
C LYS A 253 4.18 -24.60 -18.27
N ASP A 254 4.17 -25.00 -19.55
CA ASP A 254 2.93 -25.12 -20.33
C ASP A 254 1.98 -26.23 -19.83
N THR A 255 2.38 -26.99 -18.80
CA THR A 255 1.53 -27.91 -18.03
C THR A 255 0.60 -27.18 -17.06
N ASP A 256 0.89 -25.91 -16.71
CA ASP A 256 0.00 -25.02 -15.97
C ASP A 256 -1.00 -24.38 -16.97
N GLU A 257 -2.23 -24.88 -16.99
CA GLU A 257 -3.27 -24.38 -17.90
C GLU A 257 -3.54 -22.88 -17.73
N GLN A 258 -3.51 -22.37 -16.49
CA GLN A 258 -3.71 -20.94 -16.25
C GLN A 258 -2.58 -20.12 -16.88
N PHE A 259 -1.33 -20.58 -16.77
CA PHE A 259 -0.20 -19.91 -17.40
C PHE A 259 -0.30 -19.92 -18.94
N LYS A 260 -0.67 -21.06 -19.51
CA LYS A 260 -0.85 -21.23 -20.97
C LYS A 260 -1.96 -20.32 -21.51
N ASP A 261 -3.10 -20.26 -20.84
CA ASP A 261 -4.22 -19.41 -21.21
C ASP A 261 -3.88 -17.92 -21.12
N GLU A 262 -3.17 -17.52 -20.07
CA GLU A 262 -2.70 -16.14 -19.93
C GLU A 262 -1.71 -15.76 -21.03
N LYS A 263 -0.76 -16.63 -21.35
CA LYS A 263 0.22 -16.43 -22.42
C LYS A 263 -0.47 -16.30 -23.78
N ALA A 264 -1.42 -17.19 -24.07
CA ALA A 264 -2.25 -17.12 -25.27
C ALA A 264 -3.08 -15.82 -25.33
N PHE A 265 -3.65 -15.38 -24.21
CA PHE A 265 -4.38 -14.12 -24.13
C PHE A 265 -3.50 -12.92 -24.45
N LEU A 266 -2.29 -12.84 -23.87
CA LEU A 266 -1.35 -11.74 -24.10
C LEU A 266 -0.91 -11.68 -25.58
N ILE A 267 -0.56 -12.83 -26.17
CA ILE A 267 -0.22 -12.92 -27.60
C ILE A 267 -1.39 -12.43 -28.46
N LYS A 268 -2.62 -12.87 -28.15
CA LYS A 268 -3.83 -12.44 -28.86
C LYS A 268 -4.08 -10.93 -28.74
N GLN A 269 -3.78 -10.32 -27.59
CA GLN A 269 -3.89 -8.86 -27.43
C GLN A 269 -2.82 -8.12 -28.24
N LEU A 270 -1.57 -8.60 -28.24
CA LEU A 270 -0.49 -8.03 -29.06
C LEU A 270 -0.79 -8.13 -30.56
N GLN A 271 -1.37 -9.24 -31.02
CA GLN A 271 -1.78 -9.40 -32.42
C GLN A 271 -2.81 -8.36 -32.87
N LYS A 272 -3.69 -7.90 -31.95
CA LYS A 272 -4.70 -6.86 -32.19
C LYS A 272 -4.15 -5.44 -32.15
N VAL A 273 -2.93 -5.23 -31.65
CA VAL A 273 -2.26 -3.93 -31.74
C VAL A 273 -1.94 -3.68 -33.21
N GLN A 274 -2.59 -2.67 -33.80
CA GLN A 274 -2.46 -2.31 -35.22
C GLN A 274 -1.37 -1.29 -35.45
#